data_AF-A0A1C0AAX7-F1
#
_entry.id   AF-A0A1C0AAX7-F1
#
_cell.length_a   1.000
_cell.length_b   1.000
_cell.length_c   1.000
_cell.angle_alpha   90.00
_cell.angle_beta   90.00
_cell.angle_gamma   90.00
#
_symmetry.space_group_name_H-M   'P 1'
#
loop_
_entity.id
_entity.type
_entity.pdbx_description
1 polymer ?
#
loop_
_entity_poly.entity_id
_entity_poly.type
_entity_poly.pdbx_seq_one_letter_code
_entity_poly.pdbx_strand_id
1 'polypeptide(L)'
;MKLGIIGGGEIGKKLLEIFLKMDSIKVEYISDINNDAPGIRMAEKKKIKTTSNMMEVVKDHSLDLILEVTGVSEVLSAIEDNKGENTELISSEGSYLVYNVIEEYNNFQNQLLTTVINHLNQVYQEIEDDSQNINKLLEQIQRITKNLNMLALNASIEAARADAKQGNGKGFAIVADEVKNLSSRSSQLVDNIEEINKDIRDLNGRISEVVEELKGNG
;
A
#
# COMPACT_ATOMS: atom_id res chain seq x y z
N MET A 1 17.07 -19.34 18.40
CA MET A 1 17.30 -18.89 19.77
C MET A 1 16.08 -19.23 20.63
N LYS A 2 16.27 -19.90 21.76
CA LYS A 2 15.23 -20.24 22.74
C LYS A 2 15.13 -19.16 23.79
N LEU A 3 13.93 -18.64 23.97
CA LEU A 3 13.65 -17.47 24.80
C LEU A 3 12.68 -17.82 25.94
N GLY A 4 13.01 -17.41 27.15
CA GLY A 4 12.07 -17.30 28.27
C GLY A 4 11.73 -15.84 28.59
N ILE A 5 10.47 -15.52 28.85
CA ILE A 5 10.02 -14.18 29.23
C ILE A 5 9.54 -14.21 30.68
N ILE A 6 10.10 -13.37 31.54
CA ILE A 6 9.70 -13.22 32.94
C ILE A 6 8.97 -11.89 33.10
N GLY A 7 7.65 -11.98 33.24
CA GLY A 7 6.67 -10.90 33.30
C GLY A 7 5.69 -11.00 32.13
N GLY A 8 4.42 -11.22 32.43
CA GLY A 8 3.31 -11.41 31.50
C GLY A 8 2.37 -10.21 31.41
N GLY A 9 2.77 -9.05 31.94
CA GLY A 9 2.05 -7.78 31.79
C GLY A 9 1.94 -7.30 30.34
N GLU A 10 1.54 -6.04 30.12
CA GLU A 10 1.32 -5.51 28.76
C GLU A 10 2.59 -5.52 27.90
N ILE A 11 3.75 -5.13 28.46
CA ILE A 11 5.03 -5.15 27.72
C ILE A 11 5.41 -6.59 27.36
N GLY A 12 5.32 -7.53 28.32
CA GLY A 12 5.61 -8.94 28.09
C GLY A 12 4.71 -9.55 27.02
N LYS A 13 3.41 -9.21 27.01
CA LYS A 13 2.48 -9.61 25.95
C LYS A 13 2.88 -9.04 24.58
N LYS A 14 3.23 -7.75 24.50
CA LYS A 14 3.61 -7.11 23.23
C LYS A 14 4.91 -7.68 22.67
N LEU A 15 5.92 -7.86 23.52
CA LEU A 15 7.17 -8.52 23.15
C LEU A 15 6.93 -9.98 22.71
N LEU A 16 6.06 -10.71 23.42
CA LEU A 16 5.65 -12.05 22.99
C LEU A 16 5.01 -12.02 21.58
N GLU A 17 4.12 -11.08 21.31
CA GLU A 17 3.50 -10.93 19.99
C GLU A 17 4.54 -10.67 18.89
N ILE A 18 5.50 -9.79 19.17
CA ILE A 18 6.59 -9.46 18.25
C ILE A 18 7.44 -10.71 17.97
N PHE A 19 7.90 -11.40 19.01
CA PHE A 19 8.79 -12.55 18.85
C PHE A 19 8.11 -13.75 18.21
N LEU A 20 6.79 -13.90 18.36
CA LEU A 20 6.03 -14.94 17.67
C LEU A 20 5.95 -14.75 16.15
N LYS A 21 6.22 -13.54 15.64
CA LYS A 21 6.31 -13.25 14.20
C LYS A 21 7.71 -13.51 13.64
N MET A 22 8.69 -13.88 14.48
CA MET A 22 10.09 -14.06 14.10
C MET A 22 10.47 -15.54 14.06
N ASP A 23 10.83 -16.05 12.88
CA ASP A 23 11.23 -17.46 12.71
C ASP A 23 12.51 -17.85 13.48
N SER A 24 13.37 -16.88 13.78
CA SER A 24 14.65 -17.08 14.47
C SER A 24 14.51 -17.24 15.99
N ILE A 25 13.36 -16.91 16.56
CA ILE A 25 13.10 -16.92 18.00
C ILE A 25 12.01 -17.93 18.34
N LYS A 26 12.33 -18.85 19.24
CA LYS A 26 11.37 -19.78 19.81
C LYS A 26 11.12 -19.38 21.26
N VAL A 27 9.95 -18.80 21.53
CA VAL A 27 9.51 -18.52 22.90
C VAL A 27 9.07 -19.84 23.54
N GLU A 28 9.85 -20.33 24.50
CA GLU A 28 9.59 -21.59 25.21
C GLU A 28 8.73 -21.35 26.44
N TYR A 29 8.94 -20.23 27.14
CA TYR A 29 8.29 -19.90 28.41
C TYR A 29 7.83 -18.44 28.45
N ILE A 30 6.70 -18.22 29.12
CA ILE A 30 6.37 -16.95 29.75
C ILE A 30 5.97 -17.20 31.21
N SER A 31 6.46 -16.40 32.14
CA SER A 31 6.07 -16.51 33.55
C SER A 31 5.52 -15.21 34.10
N ASP A 32 4.50 -15.28 34.93
CA ASP A 32 3.97 -14.16 35.68
C ASP A 32 3.32 -14.67 36.96
N ILE A 33 3.47 -13.97 38.07
CA ILE A 33 2.81 -14.31 39.33
C ILE A 33 1.27 -14.35 39.19
N ASN A 34 0.73 -13.60 38.24
CA ASN A 34 -0.68 -13.56 37.88
C ASN A 34 -0.96 -14.44 36.65
N ASN A 35 -1.61 -15.57 36.86
CA ASN A 35 -2.01 -16.49 35.77
C ASN A 35 -3.01 -15.86 34.78
N ASP A 36 -3.69 -14.78 35.14
CA ASP A 36 -4.61 -14.06 34.24
C ASP A 36 -3.92 -12.92 33.48
N ALA A 37 -2.61 -12.75 33.66
CA ALA A 37 -1.87 -11.67 32.99
C ALA A 37 -2.04 -11.76 31.46
N PRO A 38 -2.08 -10.61 30.75
CA PRO A 38 -2.36 -10.56 29.31
C PRO A 38 -1.43 -11.45 28.47
N GLY A 39 -0.15 -11.52 28.81
CA GLY A 39 0.86 -12.33 28.15
C GLY A 39 0.69 -13.82 28.43
N ILE A 40 0.29 -14.22 29.65
CA ILE A 40 0.00 -15.62 29.99
C ILE A 40 -1.17 -16.13 29.16
N ARG A 41 -2.29 -15.40 29.13
CA ARG A 41 -3.47 -15.78 28.33
C ARG A 41 -3.16 -15.87 26.83
N MET A 42 -2.24 -15.05 26.33
CA MET A 42 -1.79 -15.13 24.93
C MET A 42 -0.93 -16.38 24.70
N ALA A 43 0.04 -16.63 25.57
CA ALA A 43 0.92 -17.79 25.48
C ALA A 43 0.15 -19.11 25.53
N GLU A 44 -0.87 -19.24 26.39
CA GLU A 44 -1.74 -20.42 26.45
C GLU A 44 -2.45 -20.67 25.12
N LYS A 45 -3.03 -19.61 24.51
CA LYS A 45 -3.67 -19.71 23.18
C LYS A 45 -2.68 -20.14 22.09
N LYS A 46 -1.40 -19.79 22.24
CA LYS A 46 -0.31 -20.13 21.34
C LYS A 46 0.41 -21.43 21.73
N LYS A 47 -0.04 -22.12 22.79
CA LYS A 47 0.54 -23.35 23.33
C LYS A 47 2.01 -23.22 23.76
N ILE A 48 2.39 -22.04 24.24
CA ILE A 48 3.69 -21.77 24.87
C ILE A 48 3.58 -22.13 26.36
N LYS A 49 4.65 -22.62 26.97
CA LYS A 49 4.61 -23.00 28.38
C LYS A 49 4.44 -21.75 29.24
N THR A 50 3.55 -21.85 30.23
CA THR A 50 3.29 -20.79 31.20
C THR A 50 3.56 -21.30 32.61
N THR A 51 4.00 -20.42 33.51
CA THR A 51 4.22 -20.77 34.92
C THR A 51 4.06 -19.53 35.80
N SER A 52 3.59 -19.71 37.03
CA SER A 52 3.60 -18.66 38.05
C SER A 52 4.90 -18.61 38.85
N ASN A 53 5.80 -19.58 38.62
CA ASN A 53 7.07 -19.69 39.31
C ASN A 53 8.23 -19.38 38.35
N MET A 54 8.75 -18.16 38.41
CA MET A 54 9.88 -17.73 37.57
C MET A 54 11.10 -18.65 37.67
N MET A 55 11.30 -19.34 38.80
CA MET A 55 12.47 -20.20 39.00
C MET A 55 12.46 -21.44 38.10
N GLU A 56 11.29 -21.86 37.60
CA GLU A 56 11.18 -22.91 36.57
C GLU A 56 11.75 -22.45 35.23
N VAL A 57 11.61 -21.16 34.91
CA VAL A 57 12.17 -20.56 33.70
C VAL A 57 13.68 -20.37 33.87
N VAL A 58 14.10 -19.77 35.00
CA VAL A 58 15.52 -19.45 35.26
C VAL A 58 16.40 -20.71 35.33
N LYS A 59 15.87 -21.81 35.90
CA LYS A 59 16.58 -23.09 35.99
C LYS A 59 16.48 -23.94 34.72
N ASP A 60 15.72 -23.53 33.70
CA ASP A 60 15.77 -24.17 32.39
C ASP A 60 17.04 -23.72 31.65
N HIS A 61 18.14 -24.42 31.92
CA HIS A 61 19.44 -24.18 31.28
C HIS A 61 19.46 -24.52 29.78
N SER A 62 18.33 -24.92 29.19
CA SER A 62 18.20 -25.05 27.73
C SER A 62 17.81 -23.74 27.04
N LEU A 63 17.52 -22.67 27.80
CA LEU A 63 17.26 -21.34 27.26
C LEU A 63 18.55 -20.63 26.89
N ASP A 64 18.55 -20.00 25.71
CA ASP A 64 19.66 -19.18 25.24
C ASP A 64 19.57 -17.76 25.83
N LEU A 65 18.34 -17.28 26.08
CA LEU A 65 18.06 -15.91 26.51
C LEU A 65 16.87 -15.87 27.47
N ILE A 66 16.97 -15.03 28.50
CA ILE A 66 15.86 -14.64 29.37
C ILE A 66 15.62 -13.13 29.21
N LEU A 67 14.38 -12.74 28.91
CA LEU A 67 13.92 -11.35 29.00
C LEU A 67 13.21 -11.13 30.33
N GLU A 68 13.74 -10.24 31.16
CA GLU A 68 13.07 -9.73 32.35
C GLU A 68 12.26 -8.49 31.98
N VAL A 69 10.97 -8.47 32.29
CA VAL A 69 10.03 -7.40 31.95
C VAL A 69 9.10 -7.04 33.13
N THR A 70 9.48 -7.41 34.34
CA THR A 70 8.74 -7.10 35.58
C THR A 70 9.12 -5.73 36.14
N GLY A 71 10.36 -5.29 35.93
CA GLY A 71 10.88 -4.04 36.50
C GLY A 71 11.23 -4.14 37.99
N VAL A 72 11.38 -5.37 38.51
CA VAL A 72 11.63 -5.64 39.93
C VAL A 72 13.10 -6.04 40.11
N SER A 73 13.86 -5.26 40.88
CA SER A 73 15.30 -5.49 41.09
C SER A 73 15.62 -6.84 41.72
N GLU A 74 14.76 -7.34 42.61
CA GLU A 74 14.90 -8.65 43.23
C GLU A 74 14.71 -9.79 42.21
N VAL A 75 13.82 -9.60 41.23
CA VAL A 75 13.65 -10.55 40.12
C VAL A 75 14.91 -10.57 39.26
N LEU A 76 15.46 -9.41 38.93
CA LEU A 76 16.72 -9.30 38.17
C LEU A 76 17.87 -10.04 38.88
N SER A 77 18.11 -9.72 40.15
CA SER A 77 19.16 -10.37 40.96
C SER A 77 18.95 -11.87 41.05
N ALA A 78 17.72 -12.33 41.27
CA ALA A 78 17.41 -13.75 41.34
C ALA A 78 17.68 -14.49 40.02
N ILE A 79 17.47 -13.83 38.86
CA ILE A 79 17.82 -14.40 37.56
C ILE A 79 19.33 -14.46 37.40
N GLU A 80 20.05 -13.37 37.69
CA GLU A 80 21.52 -13.33 37.60
C GLU A 80 22.20 -14.41 38.44
N ASP A 81 21.72 -14.62 39.66
CA ASP A 81 22.28 -15.60 40.60
C ASP A 81 22.00 -17.07 40.23
N ASN A 82 20.96 -17.33 39.42
CA ASN A 82 20.46 -18.70 39.19
C ASN A 82 20.39 -19.13 37.71
N LYS A 83 20.60 -18.22 36.75
CA LYS A 83 20.56 -18.54 35.32
C LYS A 83 21.68 -19.51 34.94
N GLY A 84 21.49 -20.24 33.84
CA GLY A 84 22.55 -21.09 33.30
C GLY A 84 23.78 -20.28 32.86
N GLU A 85 24.97 -20.88 32.92
CA GLU A 85 26.23 -20.23 32.49
C GLU A 85 26.16 -19.71 31.04
N ASN A 86 25.43 -20.41 30.17
CA ASN A 86 25.27 -20.04 28.75
C ASN A 86 23.96 -19.29 28.44
N THR A 87 23.17 -18.94 29.45
CA THR A 87 21.91 -18.22 29.27
C THR A 87 22.17 -16.72 29.43
N GLU A 88 21.90 -15.95 28.38
CA GLU A 88 21.98 -14.49 28.43
C GLU A 88 20.76 -13.87 29.11
N LEU A 89 20.91 -12.67 29.66
CA LEU A 89 19.85 -11.92 30.33
C LEU A 89 19.72 -10.52 29.74
N ILE A 90 18.50 -10.13 29.40
CA ILE A 90 18.14 -8.74 29.15
C ILE A 90 17.29 -8.27 30.32
N SER A 91 17.78 -7.25 31.04
CA SER A 91 17.06 -6.62 32.16
C SER A 91 15.80 -5.89 31.69
N SER A 92 14.92 -5.52 32.61
CA SER A 92 13.74 -4.71 32.31
C SER A 92 14.05 -3.41 31.56
N GLU A 93 15.15 -2.71 31.87
CA GLU A 93 15.53 -1.50 31.13
C GLU A 93 15.89 -1.82 29.68
N GLY A 94 16.65 -2.91 29.46
CA GLY A 94 17.00 -3.39 28.12
C GLY A 94 15.75 -3.84 27.35
N SER A 95 14.87 -4.60 28.00
CA SER A 95 13.62 -5.08 27.41
C SER A 95 12.68 -3.93 27.05
N TYR A 96 12.60 -2.90 27.90
CA TYR A 96 11.81 -1.70 27.64
C TYR A 96 12.36 -0.88 26.49
N LEU A 97 13.70 -0.73 26.40
CA LEU A 97 14.34 -0.09 25.24
C LEU A 97 14.05 -0.85 23.95
N VAL A 98 14.21 -2.19 23.95
CA VAL A 98 13.89 -3.05 22.80
C VAL A 98 12.43 -2.87 22.38
N TYR A 99 11.51 -2.90 23.34
CA TYR A 99 10.09 -2.69 23.08
C TYR A 99 9.82 -1.31 22.44
N ASN A 100 10.35 -0.23 23.01
CA ASN A 100 10.13 1.12 22.49
C ASN A 100 10.70 1.31 21.09
N VAL A 101 11.90 0.80 20.82
CA VAL A 101 12.50 0.88 19.48
C VAL A 101 11.62 0.18 18.45
N ILE A 102 11.06 -0.99 18.80
CA ILE A 102 10.18 -1.73 17.90
C ILE A 102 8.84 -1.02 17.71
N GLU A 103 8.24 -0.48 18.77
CA GLU A 103 7.00 0.30 18.66
C GLU A 103 7.18 1.59 17.86
N GLU A 104 8.26 2.33 18.10
CA GLU A 104 8.60 3.53 17.32
C GLU A 104 8.82 3.18 15.85
N TYR A 105 9.52 2.08 15.57
CA TYR A 105 9.70 1.58 14.21
C TYR A 105 8.37 1.22 13.55
N ASN A 106 7.49 0.48 14.24
CA ASN A 106 6.17 0.12 13.73
C ASN A 106 5.30 1.36 13.47
N ASN A 107 5.31 2.32 14.39
CA ASN A 107 4.59 3.59 14.23
C ASN A 107 5.12 4.38 13.02
N PHE A 108 6.44 4.43 12.85
CA PHE A 108 7.06 5.07 11.70
C PHE A 108 6.69 4.38 10.38
N GLN A 109 6.72 3.04 10.33
CA GLN A 109 6.29 2.27 9.16
C GLN A 109 4.82 2.55 8.81
N ASN A 110 3.93 2.58 9.81
CA ASN A 110 2.51 2.88 9.61
C ASN A 110 2.28 4.32 9.09
N GLN A 111 3.04 5.29 9.60
CA GLN A 111 3.01 6.67 9.11
C GLN A 111 3.51 6.78 7.67
N LEU A 112 4.60 6.08 7.33
CA LEU A 112 5.14 6.03 5.98
C LEU A 112 4.13 5.40 5.02
N LEU A 113 3.53 4.26 5.39
CA LEU A 113 2.48 3.59 4.61
C LEU A 113 1.29 4.53 4.36
N THR A 114 0.82 5.22 5.40
CA THR A 114 -0.27 6.20 5.29
C THR A 114 0.10 7.34 4.32
N THR A 115 1.34 7.84 4.40
CA THR A 115 1.82 8.91 3.52
C THR A 115 1.86 8.46 2.06
N VAL A 116 2.37 7.25 1.79
CA VAL A 116 2.42 6.66 0.45
C VAL A 116 1.01 6.47 -0.11
N ILE A 117 0.09 5.93 0.69
CA ILE A 117 -1.32 5.75 0.30
C ILE A 117 -1.97 7.10 -0.07
N ASN A 118 -1.75 8.13 0.75
CA ASN A 118 -2.32 9.46 0.48
C ASN A 118 -1.76 10.06 -0.82
N HIS A 119 -0.46 9.92 -1.06
CA HIS A 119 0.17 10.41 -2.28
C HIS A 119 -0.34 9.65 -3.53
N LEU A 120 -0.47 8.33 -3.46
CA LEU A 120 -1.03 7.53 -4.56
C LEU A 120 -2.48 7.91 -4.85
N ASN A 121 -3.30 8.14 -3.82
CA ASN A 121 -4.67 8.62 -4.00
C ASN A 121 -4.71 9.99 -4.68
N GLN A 122 -3.81 10.91 -4.32
CA GLN A 122 -3.73 12.21 -4.96
C GLN A 122 -3.40 12.07 -6.45
N VAL A 123 -2.36 11.30 -6.78
CA VAL A 123 -1.96 11.05 -8.19
C VAL A 123 -3.10 10.38 -8.96
N TYR A 124 -3.81 9.43 -8.35
CA TYR A 124 -4.98 8.79 -8.96
C TYR A 124 -6.07 9.81 -9.33
N GLN A 125 -6.38 10.74 -8.43
CA GLN A 125 -7.39 11.79 -8.68
C GLN A 125 -6.93 12.74 -9.78
N GLU A 126 -5.66 13.16 -9.77
CA GLU A 126 -5.09 14.03 -10.81
C GLU A 126 -5.20 13.38 -12.21
N ILE A 127 -4.88 12.09 -12.33
CA ILE A 127 -5.00 11.34 -13.60
C ILE A 127 -6.45 11.21 -14.04
N GLU A 128 -7.39 10.97 -13.13
CA GLU A 128 -8.82 10.86 -13.47
C GLU A 128 -9.38 12.20 -13.94
N ASP A 129 -9.02 13.31 -13.28
CA ASP A 129 -9.41 14.66 -13.68
C ASP A 129 -8.86 15.04 -15.06
N ASP A 130 -7.58 14.75 -15.32
CA ASP A 130 -6.96 14.96 -16.63
C ASP A 130 -7.61 14.11 -17.71
N SER A 131 -7.90 12.84 -17.43
CA SER A 131 -8.59 11.93 -18.36
C SER A 131 -9.99 12.43 -18.71
N GLN A 132 -10.72 13.00 -17.75
CA GLN A 132 -12.02 13.62 -17.99
C GLN A 132 -11.90 14.90 -18.82
N ASN A 133 -10.86 15.71 -18.60
CA ASN A 133 -10.59 16.90 -19.40
C ASN A 133 -10.23 16.55 -20.85
N ILE A 134 -9.43 15.49 -21.05
CA ILE A 134 -9.14 14.95 -22.39
C ILE A 134 -10.43 14.58 -23.11
N ASN A 135 -11.34 13.82 -22.45
CA ASN A 135 -12.62 13.45 -23.07
C ASN A 135 -13.44 14.68 -23.52
N LYS A 136 -13.52 15.72 -22.69
CA LYS A 136 -14.22 16.97 -23.05
C LYS A 136 -13.60 17.64 -24.28
N LEU A 137 -12.27 17.65 -24.39
CA LEU A 137 -11.56 18.21 -25.54
C LEU A 137 -11.79 17.36 -26.81
N LEU A 138 -11.73 16.04 -26.69
CA LEU A 138 -12.01 15.13 -27.81
C LEU A 138 -13.43 15.30 -28.33
N GLU A 139 -14.43 15.44 -27.46
CA GLU A 139 -15.80 15.76 -27.87
C GLU A 139 -15.90 17.07 -28.65
N GLN A 140 -15.14 18.10 -28.26
CA GLN A 140 -15.11 19.39 -28.97
C GLN A 140 -14.46 19.24 -30.35
N ILE A 141 -13.34 18.52 -30.44
CA ILE A 141 -12.64 18.25 -31.70
C ILE A 141 -13.54 17.43 -32.64
N GLN A 142 -14.26 16.44 -32.12
CA GLN A 142 -15.18 15.61 -32.90
C GLN A 142 -16.33 16.46 -33.47
N ARG A 143 -16.88 17.40 -32.67
CA ARG A 143 -17.88 18.37 -33.14
C ARG A 143 -17.33 19.29 -34.25
N ILE A 144 -16.12 19.83 -34.06
CA ILE A 144 -15.47 20.68 -35.06
C ILE A 144 -15.24 19.91 -36.36
N THR A 145 -14.70 18.69 -36.26
CA THR A 145 -14.42 17.81 -37.39
C THR A 145 -15.70 17.47 -38.17
N LYS A 146 -16.79 17.17 -37.46
CA LYS A 146 -18.11 16.94 -38.09
C LYS A 146 -18.63 18.18 -38.81
N ASN A 147 -18.48 19.37 -38.22
CA ASN A 147 -18.88 20.62 -38.86
C ASN A 147 -18.05 20.92 -40.11
N LEU A 148 -16.73 20.72 -40.05
CA LEU A 148 -15.84 20.87 -41.20
C LEU A 148 -16.19 19.91 -42.33
N ASN A 149 -16.49 18.65 -42.00
CA ASN A 149 -16.93 17.66 -42.99
C ASN A 149 -18.25 18.07 -43.65
N MET A 150 -19.21 18.62 -42.89
CA MET A 150 -20.46 19.13 -43.44
C MET A 150 -20.26 20.37 -44.33
N LEU A 151 -19.37 21.28 -43.92
CA LEU A 151 -18.99 22.45 -44.73
C LEU A 151 -18.33 22.03 -46.06
N ALA A 152 -17.41 21.05 -46.00
CA ALA A 152 -16.76 20.47 -47.17
C ALA A 152 -17.76 19.81 -48.12
N LEU A 153 -18.75 19.08 -47.58
CA LEU A 153 -19.82 18.49 -48.38
C LEU A 153 -20.65 19.56 -49.10
N ASN A 154 -21.06 20.61 -48.38
CA ASN A 154 -21.81 21.73 -48.97
C ASN A 154 -20.99 22.44 -50.05
N ALA A 155 -19.70 22.67 -49.82
CA ALA A 155 -18.80 23.26 -50.80
C ALA A 155 -18.63 22.37 -52.04
N SER A 156 -18.54 21.05 -51.87
CA SER A 156 -18.46 20.08 -52.98
C SER A 156 -19.71 20.13 -53.85
N ILE A 157 -20.90 20.20 -53.23
CA ILE A 157 -22.18 20.31 -53.94
C ILE A 157 -22.24 21.61 -54.74
N GLU A 158 -21.84 22.73 -54.14
CA GLU A 158 -21.90 24.03 -54.81
C GLU A 158 -20.83 24.16 -55.91
N ALA A 159 -19.64 23.57 -55.71
CA ALA A 159 -18.61 23.46 -56.74
C ALA A 159 -19.11 22.67 -57.96
N ALA A 160 -19.78 21.54 -57.75
CA ALA A 160 -20.38 20.76 -58.84
C ALA A 160 -21.47 21.56 -59.60
N ARG A 161 -22.28 22.34 -58.87
CA ARG A 161 -23.30 23.23 -59.48
C ARG A 161 -22.67 24.36 -60.30
N ALA A 162 -21.61 24.99 -59.79
CA ALA A 162 -20.92 26.06 -60.49
C ALA A 162 -20.20 25.55 -61.76
N ASP A 163 -19.64 24.34 -61.71
CA ASP A 163 -19.00 23.71 -62.87
C ASP A 163 -20.01 23.43 -63.99
N ALA A 164 -21.20 22.93 -63.63
CA ALA A 164 -22.28 22.66 -64.59
C ALA A 164 -22.85 23.92 -65.26
N LYS A 165 -22.74 25.11 -64.63
CA LYS A 165 -23.28 26.38 -65.16
C LYS A 165 -22.25 27.25 -65.89
N GLN A 166 -21.02 27.30 -65.40
CA GLN A 166 -20.00 28.27 -65.88
C GLN A 166 -18.60 27.67 -66.06
N GLY A 167 -18.39 26.36 -65.80
CA GLY A 167 -17.09 25.70 -65.98
C GLY A 167 -15.98 26.12 -64.99
N ASN A 168 -16.32 26.88 -63.95
CA ASN A 168 -15.37 27.47 -62.98
C ASN A 168 -15.37 26.74 -61.61
N GLY A 169 -15.98 25.55 -61.49
CA GLY A 169 -16.18 24.86 -60.22
C GLY A 169 -15.07 23.89 -59.82
N LYS A 170 -14.25 23.43 -60.76
CA LYS A 170 -13.22 22.39 -60.53
C LYS A 170 -12.22 22.70 -59.42
N GLY A 171 -11.74 23.94 -59.31
CA GLY A 171 -10.80 24.34 -58.25
C GLY A 171 -11.40 24.25 -56.85
N PHE A 172 -12.67 24.66 -56.71
CA PHE A 172 -13.40 24.57 -55.45
C PHE A 172 -13.73 23.12 -55.06
N ALA A 173 -13.97 22.24 -56.04
CA ALA A 173 -14.20 20.82 -55.79
C ALA A 173 -12.97 20.14 -55.19
N ILE A 174 -11.76 20.41 -55.70
CA ILE A 174 -10.51 19.84 -55.18
C ILE A 174 -10.27 20.27 -53.72
N VAL A 175 -10.48 21.55 -53.41
CA VAL A 175 -10.33 22.06 -52.04
C VAL A 175 -11.35 21.41 -51.11
N ALA A 176 -12.60 21.27 -51.56
CA ALA A 176 -13.65 20.65 -50.76
C ALA A 176 -13.37 19.17 -50.46
N ASP A 177 -12.86 18.41 -51.43
CA ASP A 177 -12.44 17.03 -51.24
C ASP A 177 -11.25 16.91 -50.26
N GLU A 178 -10.28 17.83 -50.32
CA GLU A 178 -9.15 17.84 -49.38
C GLU A 178 -9.60 18.14 -47.94
N VAL A 179 -10.52 19.10 -47.73
CA VAL A 179 -11.08 19.40 -46.40
C VAL A 179 -11.86 18.20 -45.85
N LYS A 180 -12.57 17.47 -46.72
CA LYS A 180 -13.28 16.23 -46.35
C LYS A 180 -12.30 15.14 -45.90
N ASN A 181 -11.21 14.94 -46.66
CA ASN A 181 -10.17 13.99 -46.29
C ASN A 181 -9.47 14.35 -44.98
N LEU A 182 -9.14 15.64 -44.78
CA LEU A 182 -8.56 16.13 -43.52
C LEU A 182 -9.49 15.92 -42.34
N SER A 183 -10.79 16.17 -42.52
CA SER A 183 -11.81 15.93 -41.49
C SER A 183 -11.90 14.44 -41.16
N SER A 184 -11.92 13.55 -42.15
CA SER A 184 -11.92 12.10 -41.91
C SER A 184 -10.68 11.64 -41.14
N ARG A 185 -9.50 12.15 -41.48
CA ARG A 185 -8.25 11.84 -40.76
C ARG A 185 -8.27 12.40 -39.33
N SER A 186 -8.82 13.59 -39.14
CA SER A 186 -8.97 14.20 -37.81
C SER A 186 -9.87 13.36 -36.90
N SER A 187 -10.99 12.83 -37.41
CA SER A 187 -11.85 11.93 -36.63
C SER A 187 -11.13 10.62 -36.26
N GLN A 188 -10.37 10.03 -37.17
CA GLN A 188 -9.57 8.83 -36.86
C GLN A 188 -8.54 9.10 -35.75
N LEU A 189 -7.92 10.28 -35.76
CA LEU A 189 -7.00 10.67 -34.68
C LEU A 189 -7.71 10.84 -33.34
N VAL A 190 -8.92 11.42 -33.34
CA VAL A 190 -9.75 11.51 -32.13
C VAL A 190 -10.03 10.11 -31.57
N ASP A 191 -10.50 9.18 -32.41
CA ASP A 191 -10.83 7.82 -31.99
C ASP A 191 -9.60 7.10 -31.38
N ASN A 192 -8.41 7.27 -31.97
CA ASN A 192 -7.17 6.71 -31.42
C ASN A 192 -6.78 7.33 -30.07
N ILE A 193 -6.99 8.64 -29.88
CA ILE A 193 -6.70 9.30 -28.61
C ILE A 193 -7.71 8.87 -27.55
N GLU A 194 -8.98 8.64 -27.90
CA GLU A 194 -9.99 8.07 -27.00
C GLU A 194 -9.57 6.69 -26.50
N GLU A 195 -9.02 5.83 -27.37
CA GLU A 195 -8.50 4.52 -26.99
C GLU A 195 -7.32 4.63 -26.00
N ILE A 196 -6.34 5.49 -26.30
CA ILE A 196 -5.21 5.74 -25.39
C ILE A 196 -5.69 6.30 -24.04
N ASN A 197 -6.65 7.21 -24.05
CA ASN A 197 -7.21 7.79 -22.83
C ASN A 197 -7.94 6.73 -21.99
N LYS A 198 -8.61 5.78 -22.64
CA LYS A 198 -9.21 4.62 -21.96
C LYS A 198 -8.13 3.75 -21.31
N ASP A 199 -7.05 3.43 -22.02
CA ASP A 199 -5.95 2.63 -21.46
C ASP A 199 -5.30 3.32 -20.25
N ILE A 200 -5.18 4.65 -20.27
CA ILE A 200 -4.70 5.44 -19.12
C ILE A 200 -5.64 5.27 -17.91
N ARG A 201 -6.96 5.32 -18.12
CA ARG A 201 -7.94 5.13 -17.04
C ARG A 201 -7.92 3.71 -16.49
N ASP A 202 -7.78 2.71 -17.35
CA ASP A 202 -7.65 1.31 -16.92
C ASP A 202 -6.36 1.11 -16.10
N LEU A 203 -5.24 1.73 -16.52
CA LEU A 203 -4.00 1.76 -15.74
C LEU A 203 -4.19 2.47 -14.39
N ASN A 204 -4.92 3.59 -14.37
CA ASN A 204 -5.23 4.32 -13.15
C ASN A 204 -6.08 3.46 -12.19
N GLY A 205 -7.04 2.69 -12.72
CA GLY A 205 -7.82 1.72 -11.95
C GLY A 205 -6.95 0.70 -11.20
N ARG A 206 -5.87 0.22 -11.83
CA ARG A 206 -4.89 -0.68 -11.18
C ARG A 206 -4.13 -0.02 -10.03
N ILE A 207 -3.93 1.30 -10.06
CA ILE A 207 -3.33 2.05 -8.92
C ILE A 207 -4.28 1.99 -7.72
N SER A 208 -5.59 2.12 -7.95
CA SER A 208 -6.60 2.00 -6.90
C SER A 208 -6.59 0.61 -6.25
N GLU A 209 -6.46 -0.46 -7.06
CA GLU A 209 -6.32 -1.83 -6.55
C GLU A 209 -5.10 -1.99 -5.63
N VAL A 210 -3.94 -1.47 -6.05
CA VAL A 210 -2.71 -1.49 -5.22
C VAL A 210 -2.91 -0.73 -3.91
N VAL A 211 -3.61 0.40 -3.94
CA VAL A 211 -3.92 1.17 -2.72
C VAL A 211 -4.80 0.37 -1.76
N GLU A 212 -5.80 -0.36 -2.27
CA GLU A 212 -6.65 -1.21 -1.43
C GLU A 212 -5.89 -2.41 -0.85
N GLU A 213 -4.99 -3.03 -1.62
CA GLU A 213 -4.10 -4.08 -1.10
C GLU A 213 -3.17 -3.56 0.01
N LEU A 214 -2.62 -2.36 -0.14
CA LEU A 214 -1.78 -1.74 0.88
C LEU A 214 -2.54 -1.40 2.17
N LYS A 215 -3.84 -1.07 2.07
CA LYS A 215 -4.71 -0.88 3.24
C LYS A 215 -5.11 -2.19 3.90
N GLY A 216 -5.34 -3.26 3.12
CA GLY A 216 -5.76 -4.57 3.63
C GLY A 216 -4.65 -5.39 4.27
N ASN A 217 -3.38 -5.09 3.95
CA ASN A 217 -2.19 -5.72 4.51
C ASN A 217 -1.59 -4.97 5.72
N GLY A 218 -2.18 -3.84 6.13
CA GLY A 218 -1.81 -3.07 7.33
C GLY A 218 -2.76 -3.34 8.50
#